data_AF-A0A2M7Q5T7-F1
#
_entry.id   AF-A0A2M7Q5T7-F1
#
_cell.length_a   1.000
_cell.length_b   1.000
_cell.length_c   1.000
_cell.angle_alpha   90.00
_cell.angle_beta   90.00
_cell.angle_gamma   90.00
#
_symmetry.space_group_name_H-M   'P 1'
#
loop_
_entity.id
_entity.type
_entity.pdbx_description
1 polymer ?
#
loop_
_entity_poly.entity_id
_entity_poly.type
_entity_poly.pdbx_seq_one_letter_code
_entity_poly.pdbx_strand_id
1 'polypeptide(L)' 'MNRAITLKRYVEDITAFERILGLHFSLGEKHSVYKKEGITAQKAKFRVVVFPFVDRVLTDSEVIFEDGKYKV' A
#
# COMPACT_ATOMS: atom_id res chain seq x y z
N MET A 1 6.53 8.38 -6.95
CA MET A 1 6.72 7.49 -5.78
C MET A 1 8.15 7.63 -5.25
N ASN A 2 8.39 7.45 -3.94
CA ASN A 2 9.70 7.75 -3.35
C ASN A 2 10.65 6.53 -3.45
N ARG A 3 11.60 6.58 -4.39
CA ARG A 3 12.58 5.51 -4.62
C ARG A 3 13.65 5.43 -3.52
N ALA A 4 13.75 6.43 -2.65
CA ALA A 4 14.71 6.44 -1.55
C ALA A 4 14.21 5.68 -0.31
N ILE A 5 12.89 5.53 -0.16
CA ILE A 5 12.28 4.78 0.95
C ILE A 5 12.09 3.34 0.49
N THR A 6 12.79 2.42 1.16
CA THR A 6 12.77 0.98 0.88
C THR A 6 12.75 0.20 2.19
N LEU A 7 12.55 -1.12 2.16
CA LEU A 7 12.65 -1.95 3.37
C LEU A 7 14.03 -1.86 4.06
N LYS A 8 15.10 -1.63 3.30
CA LYS A 8 16.46 -1.49 3.84
C LYS A 8 16.79 -0.06 4.30
N ARG A 9 15.94 0.91 3.93
CA ARG A 9 16.09 2.33 4.25
C ARG A 9 14.71 2.90 4.55
N TYR A 10 14.18 2.54 5.72
CA TYR A 10 12.87 2.98 6.18
C TYR A 10 12.98 4.26 7.00
N VAL A 11 11.83 4.92 7.14
CA VAL A 11 11.65 6.11 7.99
C VAL A 11 10.63 5.75 9.06
N GLU A 12 10.78 6.33 10.26
CA GLU A 12 9.89 6.04 11.39
C GLU A 12 8.52 6.74 11.28
N ASP A 13 8.45 7.82 10.50
CA ASP A 13 7.18 8.49 10.21
C ASP A 13 6.33 7.62 9.27
N ILE A 14 5.26 7.06 9.81
CA ILE A 14 4.38 6.14 9.08
C ILE A 14 3.76 6.79 7.84
N THR A 15 3.42 8.07 7.91
CA THR A 15 2.82 8.82 6.80
C THR A 15 3.81 8.94 5.63
N ALA A 16 5.09 9.16 5.91
CA ALA A 16 6.15 9.15 4.93
C ALA A 16 6.43 7.72 4.43
N PHE A 17 6.41 6.73 5.33
CA PHE A 17 6.66 5.33 5.00
C PHE A 17 5.61 4.73 4.07
N GLU A 18 4.35 5.19 4.12
CA GLU A 18 3.31 4.85 3.13
C GLU A 18 3.72 5.14 1.66
N ARG A 19 4.73 5.98 1.43
CA ARG A 19 5.27 6.28 0.10
C ARG A 19 6.42 5.35 -0.35
N ILE A 20 6.68 4.27 0.39
CA ILE A 20 7.70 3.24 0.11
C ILE A 20 7.56 2.67 -1.30
N LEU A 21 8.71 2.37 -1.93
CA LEU A 21 8.78 1.59 -3.16
C LEU A 21 8.24 0.15 -2.95
N GLY A 22 7.11 -0.18 -3.57
CA GLY A 22 6.51 -1.52 -3.52
C GLY A 22 5.00 -1.46 -3.28
N LEU A 23 4.48 -2.46 -2.59
CA LEU A 23 3.06 -2.54 -2.25
C LEU A 23 2.84 -2.15 -0.78
N HIS A 24 1.78 -1.40 -0.52
CA HIS A 24 1.17 -1.33 0.81
C HIS A 24 -0.34 -1.41 0.67
N PHE A 25 -1.01 -1.90 1.70
CA PHE A 25 -2.46 -1.89 1.80
C PHE A 25 -2.88 -1.71 3.25
N SER A 26 -4.13 -1.32 3.48
CA SER A 26 -4.66 -1.13 4.83
C SER A 26 -5.75 -2.14 5.15
N LEU A 27 -5.77 -2.61 6.39
CA LEU A 27 -6.83 -3.42 6.97
C LEU A 27 -7.61 -2.58 7.99
N GLY A 28 -8.92 -2.86 8.11
CA GLY A 28 -9.80 -2.18 9.05
C GLY A 28 -10.40 -0.89 8.49
N GLU A 29 -10.20 0.21 9.20
CA GLU A 29 -10.97 1.44 8.98
C GLU A 29 -10.73 2.05 7.60
N LYS A 30 -11.80 2.16 6.81
CA LYS A 30 -11.72 2.57 5.40
C LYS A 30 -11.82 4.09 5.26
N HIS A 31 -11.00 4.67 4.38
CA HIS A 31 -11.06 6.10 4.12
C HIS A 31 -12.43 6.51 3.56
N SER A 32 -12.98 7.62 4.06
CA SER A 32 -14.27 8.18 3.65
C SER A 32 -14.32 8.72 2.21
N VAL A 33 -13.15 9.04 1.63
CA VAL A 33 -13.02 9.67 0.31
C VAL A 33 -13.42 8.70 -0.81
N TYR A 34 -12.94 7.46 -0.76
CA TYR A 34 -13.18 6.47 -1.82
C TYR A 34 -14.35 5.56 -1.48
N LYS A 35 -15.59 6.00 -1.66
CA LYS A 35 -16.78 5.17 -1.34
C LYS A 35 -16.78 3.87 -2.15
N LYS A 36 -17.17 2.76 -1.50
CA LYS A 36 -17.34 1.46 -2.15
C LYS A 36 -18.68 0.89 -1.72
N GLU A 37 -19.45 0.39 -2.68
CA GLU A 37 -20.75 -0.21 -2.42
C GLU A 37 -20.62 -1.36 -1.42
N GLY A 38 -21.55 -1.44 -0.46
CA GLY A 38 -21.52 -2.42 0.63
C GLY A 38 -20.49 -2.18 1.73
N ILE A 39 -19.59 -1.19 1.61
CA ILE A 39 -18.57 -0.89 2.63
C ILE A 39 -18.75 0.53 3.19
N THR A 40 -19.29 0.61 4.39
CA THR A 40 -19.40 1.87 5.15
C THR A 40 -18.06 2.25 5.75
N ALA A 41 -17.66 3.52 5.61
CA ALA A 41 -16.57 4.08 6.41
C ALA A 41 -16.98 4.19 7.89
N GLN A 42 -16.01 4.30 8.78
CA GLN A 42 -16.13 4.44 10.24
C GLN A 42 -16.78 3.25 10.95
N LYS A 43 -16.55 2.03 10.43
CA LYS A 43 -17.04 0.79 11.05
C LYS A 43 -16.00 0.08 11.89
N ALA A 44 -14.71 0.35 11.70
CA ALA A 44 -13.64 -0.34 12.41
C ALA A 44 -12.88 0.63 13.33
N LYS A 45 -12.46 0.13 14.50
CA LYS A 45 -11.76 0.94 15.51
C LYS A 45 -10.33 1.28 15.10
N PHE A 46 -9.69 0.41 14.32
CA PHE A 46 -8.28 0.52 13.97
C PHE A 46 -8.09 0.46 12.47
N ARG A 47 -7.06 1.16 12.00
CA ARG A 47 -6.46 0.98 10.68
C ARG A 47 -5.06 0.41 10.87
N VAL A 48 -4.78 -0.71 10.23
CA VAL A 48 -3.45 -1.31 10.21
C VAL A 48 -2.92 -1.22 8.79
N VAL A 49 -1.78 -0.56 8.60
CA VAL A 49 -1.10 -0.46 7.31
C VAL A 49 -0.09 -1.60 7.21
N VAL A 50 -0.16 -2.36 6.13
CA VAL A 50 0.65 -3.55 5.87
C VAL A 50 1.58 -3.27 4.70
N PHE A 51 2.85 -3.62 4.87
CA PHE A 51 3.93 -3.40 3.91
C PHE A 51 4.58 -4.74 3.55
N PRO A 52 3.97 -5.55 2.67
CA PRO A 52 4.54 -6.84 2.29
C PRO A 52 5.81 -6.69 1.45
N PHE A 53 6.78 -7.57 1.67
CA PHE A 53 7.82 -7.82 0.69
C PHE A 53 7.27 -8.71 -0.41
N VAL A 54 7.24 -8.23 -1.65
CA VAL A 54 6.64 -8.91 -2.80
C VAL A 54 7.61 -8.94 -3.97
N ASP A 55 7.72 -10.09 -4.62
CA ASP A 55 8.52 -10.24 -5.83
C ASP A 55 7.80 -9.68 -7.07
N ARG A 56 6.46 -9.84 -7.10
CA ARG A 56 5.60 -9.43 -8.22
C ARG A 56 4.23 -8.96 -7.71
N VAL A 57 3.67 -7.95 -8.35
CA VAL A 57 2.27 -7.52 -8.19
C VAL A 57 1.59 -7.55 -9.55
N LEU A 58 0.41 -8.15 -9.61
CA LEU A 58 -0.42 -8.21 -10.80
C LEU A 58 -1.75 -7.48 -10.57
N THR A 59 -2.25 -6.85 -11.61
CA THR A 59 -3.67 -6.44 -11.70
C THR A 59 -4.27 -7.19 -12.88
N ASP A 60 -5.32 -7.97 -12.62
CA ASP A 60 -5.87 -8.93 -13.59
C ASP A 60 -4.79 -9.83 -14.19
N SER A 61 -4.41 -9.62 -15.46
CA SER A 61 -3.35 -10.37 -16.16
C SER A 61 -2.09 -9.54 -16.45
N GLU A 62 -2.01 -8.31 -15.94
CA GLU A 62 -0.90 -7.40 -16.18
C GLU A 62 0.05 -7.33 -14.97
N VAL A 63 1.35 -7.44 -15.24
CA VAL A 63 2.38 -7.27 -14.21
C VAL A 63 2.65 -5.77 -14.03
N ILE A 64 2.30 -5.24 -12.87
CA ILE A 64 2.46 -3.80 -12.58
C ILE A 64 3.70 -3.49 -11.77
N PHE A 65 4.20 -4.46 -10.99
CA PHE A 65 5.44 -4.36 -10.23
C PHE A 65 6.17 -5.69 -10.24
N GLU A 66 7.47 -5.68 -10.49
CA GLU A 66 8.33 -6.86 -10.43
C GLU A 66 9.79 -6.45 -10.28
N ASP A 67 10.57 -7.24 -9.54
CA ASP A 67 12.01 -7.05 -9.32
C ASP A 67 12.34 -5.62 -8.82
N GLY A 68 11.52 -5.12 -7.90
CA GLY A 68 11.72 -3.79 -7.31
C GLY A 68 11.36 -2.62 -8.24
N LYS A 69 10.66 -2.86 -9.35
CA LYS A 69 10.35 -1.84 -10.36
C LYS A 69 8.89 -1.90 -10.78
N TYR A 70 8.28 -0.72 -10.95
CA TYR A 70 7.01 -0.61 -11.67
C TYR A 70 7.24 -0.81 -13.17
N LYS A 71 6.29 -1.49 -13.83
CA LYS A 71 6.38 -1.87 -15.25
C LYS A 71 5.44 -1.08 -16.17
N VAL A 72 4.52 -0.31 -15.59
CA VAL A 72 3.56 0.58 -16.25
C VAL A 72 3.77 2.03 -15.83
#